data_AF-A0A8J6BHV7-F1
#
_entry.id   AF-A0A8J6BHV7-F1
#
_cell.length_a   1.000
_cell.length_b   1.000
_cell.length_c   1.000
_cell.angle_alpha   90.00
_cell.angle_beta   90.00
_cell.angle_gamma   90.00
#
_symmetry.space_group_name_H-M   'P 1'
#
loop_
_entity.id
_entity.type
_entity.pdbx_description
1 polymer ?
#
loop_
_entity_poly.entity_id
_entity_poly.type
_entity_poly.pdbx_seq_one_letter_code
_entity_poly.pdbx_strand_id
1 'polypeptide(L)'
;MRIHLRRCSLIVKTVALVGFFTISYMVVELSVSSFSSLEKDHTTKKKLERALPATKEKVEDLSRPLYIKPLPNPNALGEWGKAAHLQLNSAEKKMQEESIEKYAINIYLSEQLSLHRHIQDNRMYE
;
A
#
# COMPACT_ATOMS: atom_id res chain seq x y z
N MET A 1 65.35 21.15 20.86
CA MET A 1 64.80 20.54 19.62
C MET A 1 64.04 19.21 19.80
N ARG A 2 63.70 18.72 21.02
CA ARG A 2 63.01 17.42 21.22
C ARG A 2 61.48 17.47 21.38
N ILE A 3 60.89 18.66 21.54
CA ILE A 3 59.47 18.82 21.91
C ILE A 3 58.55 18.89 20.69
N HIS A 4 59.00 19.50 19.59
CA HIS A 4 58.23 19.58 18.34
C HIS A 4 58.10 18.23 17.62
N LEU A 5 59.10 17.36 17.73
CA LEU A 5 59.09 16.02 17.11
C LEU A 5 58.03 15.10 17.73
N ARG A 6 57.78 15.23 19.05
CA ARG A 6 56.77 14.44 19.77
C ARG A 6 55.35 14.87 19.41
N ARG A 7 55.12 16.17 19.18
CA ARG A 7 53.81 16.70 18.77
C ARG A 7 53.44 16.28 17.34
N CYS A 8 54.38 16.28 16.39
CA CYS A 8 54.14 15.73 15.05
C CYS A 8 53.83 14.23 15.08
N SER A 9 54.52 13.45 15.92
CA SER A 9 54.25 12.01 16.06
C SER A 9 52.85 11.72 16.60
N LEU A 10 52.35 12.55 17.52
CA LEU A 10 50.99 12.43 18.05
C LEU A 10 49.92 12.78 17.00
N ILE A 11 50.13 13.84 16.23
CA ILE A 11 49.21 14.26 15.15
C ILE A 11 49.11 13.17 14.07
N VAL A 12 50.25 12.60 13.66
CA VAL A 12 50.26 11.51 12.66
C VAL A 12 49.52 10.28 13.20
N LYS A 13 49.68 9.94 14.48
CA LYS A 13 48.96 8.83 15.11
C LYS A 13 47.46 9.06 15.18
N THR A 14 47.01 10.28 15.51
CA THR A 14 45.57 10.59 15.55
C THR A 14 44.94 10.56 14.17
N VAL A 15 45.63 11.09 13.15
CA VAL A 15 45.14 11.04 11.76
C VAL A 15 45.05 9.60 11.25
N ALA A 16 46.03 8.77 11.56
CA ALA A 16 46.00 7.34 11.19
C ALA A 16 44.84 6.59 11.86
N LEU A 17 44.56 6.86 13.15
CA LEU A 17 43.44 6.24 13.87
C LEU A 17 42.08 6.65 13.29
N VAL A 18 41.89 7.94 13.00
CA VAL A 18 40.65 8.43 12.38
C VAL A 18 40.47 7.82 10.98
N GLY A 19 41.53 7.78 10.18
CA GLY A 19 41.52 7.14 8.87
C GLY A 19 41.11 5.67 8.94
N PHE A 20 41.72 4.90 9.85
CA PHE A 20 41.35 3.50 10.06
C PHE A 20 39.87 3.33 10.42
N PHE A 21 39.35 4.16 11.32
CA PHE A 21 37.95 4.10 11.76
C PHE A 21 36.97 4.44 10.61
N THR A 22 37.31 5.43 9.78
CA THR A 22 36.50 5.77 8.60
C THR A 22 36.48 4.66 7.55
N ILE A 23 37.63 4.01 7.32
CA ILE A 23 37.71 2.88 6.38
C ILE A 23 36.93 1.68 6.92
N SER A 24 37.05 1.36 8.21
CA SER A 24 36.28 0.25 8.80
C SER A 24 34.77 0.49 8.71
N TYR A 25 34.32 1.73 8.92
CA TYR A 25 32.90 2.10 8.78
C TYR A 25 32.40 1.86 7.34
N MET A 26 33.17 2.30 6.34
CA MET A 26 32.83 2.09 4.93
C MET A 26 32.78 0.60 4.53
N VAL A 27 33.67 -0.23 5.09
CA VAL A 27 33.64 -1.70 4.86
C VAL A 27 32.38 -2.34 5.44
N VAL A 28 31.91 -1.87 6.60
CA VAL A 28 30.66 -2.35 7.21
C VAL A 28 29.45 -1.96 6.36
N GLU A 29 29.34 -0.69 5.93
CA GLU A 29 28.25 -0.26 5.04
C GLU A 29 28.24 -1.01 3.71
N LEU A 30 29.41 -1.27 3.12
CA LEU A 30 29.54 -2.05 1.88
C LEU A 30 29.07 -3.50 2.07
N SER A 31 29.33 -4.08 3.23
CA SER A 31 28.88 -5.44 3.58
C SER A 31 27.36 -5.51 3.75
N VAL A 32 26.76 -4.51 4.40
CA VAL A 32 25.29 -4.44 4.59
C VAL A 32 24.57 -4.25 3.26
N SER A 33 25.11 -3.41 2.37
CA SER A 33 24.55 -3.13 1.04
C SER A 33 24.64 -4.33 0.10
N SER A 34 25.74 -5.10 0.16
CA SER A 34 25.90 -6.32 -0.64
C SER A 34 24.90 -7.40 -0.23
N PHE A 35 24.59 -7.51 1.06
CA PHE A 35 23.60 -8.46 1.57
C PHE A 35 22.18 -8.17 1.06
N SER A 36 21.79 -6.90 0.93
CA SER A 36 20.47 -6.52 0.41
C SER A 36 20.33 -6.71 -1.10
N SER A 37 21.45 -6.73 -1.84
CA SER A 37 21.44 -7.03 -3.29
C SER A 37 21.35 -8.52 -3.61
N LEU A 38 21.78 -9.41 -2.71
CA LEU A 38 21.79 -10.86 -2.94
C LEU A 38 20.40 -11.51 -2.76
N GLU A 39 19.49 -10.88 -2.02
CA GLU A 39 18.13 -11.41 -1.78
C GLU A 39 17.19 -11.26 -3.00
N LYS A 40 17.63 -10.59 -4.07
CA LYS A 40 16.82 -10.36 -5.28
C LYS A 40 17.07 -11.32 -6.44
N ASP A 41 17.98 -12.28 -6.31
CA ASP A 41 18.37 -13.12 -7.45
C ASP A 41 18.43 -14.61 -7.07
N HIS A 42 17.27 -15.27 -7.03
CA HIS A 42 17.07 -16.67 -7.47
C HIS A 42 15.67 -17.21 -7.11
N THR A 43 14.70 -17.06 -8.02
CA THR A 43 13.73 -18.16 -8.28
C THR A 43 13.30 -18.14 -9.74
N THR A 44 14.15 -18.69 -10.61
CA THR A 44 13.73 -19.22 -11.92
C THR A 44 12.90 -20.49 -11.71
N LYS A 45 11.57 -20.39 -11.89
CA LYS A 45 10.72 -21.54 -12.23
C LYS A 45 9.87 -21.22 -13.46
N LYS A 46 10.36 -21.74 -14.60
CA LYS A 46 9.61 -22.35 -15.71
C LYS A 46 8.32 -21.67 -16.19
N LYS A 47 8.44 -21.08 -17.39
CA LYS A 47 7.64 -21.38 -18.58
C LYS A 47 6.11 -21.29 -18.42
N LEU A 48 5.59 -20.06 -18.54
CA LEU A 48 4.32 -19.84 -19.21
C LEU A 48 4.47 -18.60 -20.12
N GLU A 49 4.92 -18.85 -21.34
CA GLU A 49 4.91 -17.88 -22.43
C GLU A 49 3.46 -17.52 -22.76
N ARG A 50 2.98 -16.44 -22.15
CA ARG A 50 1.87 -15.66 -22.73
C ARG A 50 2.52 -14.46 -23.39
N ALA A 51 2.56 -14.49 -24.72
CA ALA A 51 3.05 -13.39 -25.54
C ALA A 51 2.34 -12.09 -25.10
N LEU A 52 3.06 -11.21 -24.41
CA LEU A 52 2.59 -9.87 -24.12
C LEU A 52 2.94 -8.99 -25.32
N PRO A 53 1.97 -8.31 -25.94
CA PRO A 53 2.27 -7.34 -26.99
C PRO A 53 3.12 -6.24 -26.39
N ALA A 54 4.08 -5.75 -27.18
CA ALA A 54 5.06 -4.74 -26.82
C ALA A 54 4.45 -3.67 -25.91
N THR A 55 4.88 -3.69 -24.64
CA THR A 55 4.43 -2.74 -23.63
C THR A 55 5.06 -1.41 -24.00
N LYS A 56 4.28 -0.54 -24.66
CA LYS A 56 4.50 0.90 -24.57
C LYS A 56 4.65 1.20 -23.09
N GLU A 57 5.75 1.84 -22.69
CA GLU A 57 5.97 2.30 -21.30
C GLU A 57 4.79 3.18 -20.90
N LYS A 58 3.76 2.55 -20.34
CA LYS A 58 2.58 3.21 -19.83
C LYS A 58 3.01 3.67 -18.46
N VAL A 59 3.14 4.99 -18.27
CA VAL A 59 3.27 5.59 -16.94
C VAL A 59 2.26 4.90 -16.04
N GLU A 60 2.77 4.14 -15.08
CA GLU A 60 1.94 3.30 -14.25
C GLU A 60 1.17 4.22 -13.29
N ASP A 61 -0.15 4.20 -13.41
CA ASP A 61 -1.01 4.95 -12.50
C ASP A 61 -0.97 4.27 -11.13
N LEU A 62 -0.20 4.87 -10.21
CA LEU A 62 -0.02 4.39 -8.84
C LEU A 62 -1.29 4.57 -7.98
N SER A 63 -2.26 5.37 -8.45
CA SER A 63 -3.53 5.60 -7.73
C SER A 63 -4.59 4.54 -8.02
N ARG A 64 -4.35 3.66 -9.01
CA ARG A 64 -5.33 2.64 -9.40
C ARG A 64 -5.62 1.68 -8.24
N PRO A 65 -6.90 1.36 -7.97
CA PRO A 65 -7.23 0.37 -6.96
C PRO A 65 -6.86 -1.04 -7.44
N LEU A 66 -6.73 -1.99 -6.48
CA LEU A 66 -6.47 -3.40 -6.77
C LEU A 66 -7.58 -4.05 -7.62
N TYR A 67 -8.83 -3.67 -7.36
CA TYR A 67 -10.00 -4.13 -8.09
C TYR A 67 -10.78 -2.92 -8.60
N ILE A 68 -11.09 -2.95 -9.90
CA ILE A 68 -11.92 -1.93 -10.53
C ILE A 68 -13.37 -2.19 -10.14
N LYS A 69 -14.07 -1.16 -9.64
CA LYS A 69 -15.51 -1.25 -9.39
C LYS A 69 -16.26 -1.45 -10.72
N PRO A 70 -17.36 -2.24 -10.74
CA PRO A 70 -18.26 -2.28 -11.89
C PRO A 70 -18.76 -0.89 -12.26
N LEU A 71 -19.27 -0.68 -13.47
CA LEU A 71 -19.86 0.62 -13.83
C LEU A 71 -21.06 0.93 -12.91
N PRO A 72 -21.24 2.19 -12.48
CA PRO A 72 -22.38 2.58 -11.65
C PRO A 72 -23.69 2.36 -12.40
N ASN A 73 -24.69 1.77 -11.72
CA ASN A 73 -26.06 1.69 -12.21
C ASN A 73 -26.93 2.70 -11.44
N PRO A 74 -27.35 3.82 -12.06
CA PRO A 74 -28.13 4.87 -11.38
C PRO A 74 -29.47 4.39 -10.81
N ASN A 75 -30.01 3.28 -11.33
CA ASN A 75 -31.28 2.70 -10.89
C ASN A 75 -31.08 1.64 -9.79
N ALA A 76 -29.85 1.29 -9.45
CA ALA A 76 -29.57 0.38 -8.35
C ALA A 76 -29.93 1.03 -7.01
N LEU A 77 -30.45 0.20 -6.09
CA LEU A 77 -30.86 0.65 -4.77
C LEU A 77 -29.66 1.24 -4.01
N GLY A 78 -29.81 2.46 -3.53
CA GLY A 78 -28.78 3.15 -2.73
C GLY A 78 -27.49 3.52 -3.48
N GLU A 79 -27.49 3.49 -4.82
CA GLU A 79 -26.34 3.96 -5.61
C GLU A 79 -26.06 5.44 -5.32
N TRP A 80 -24.78 5.83 -5.35
CA TRP A 80 -24.29 7.15 -4.96
C TRP A 80 -24.48 7.50 -3.47
N GLY A 81 -24.90 6.53 -2.63
CA GLY A 81 -25.19 6.75 -1.22
C GLY A 81 -26.53 7.42 -0.96
N LYS A 82 -27.46 7.37 -1.93
CA LYS A 82 -28.83 7.88 -1.75
C LYS A 82 -29.60 7.05 -0.73
N ALA A 83 -30.56 7.67 -0.05
CA ALA A 83 -31.49 6.96 0.83
C ALA A 83 -32.26 5.90 0.04
N ALA A 84 -32.30 4.68 0.57
CA ALA A 84 -32.97 3.53 -0.02
C ALA A 84 -34.17 3.12 0.85
N HIS A 85 -35.32 2.90 0.21
CA HIS A 85 -36.53 2.44 0.88
C HIS A 85 -37.21 1.38 0.03
N LEU A 86 -37.63 0.29 0.66
CA LEU A 86 -38.30 -0.84 0.01
C LEU A 86 -39.81 -0.77 0.29
N GLN A 87 -40.61 -1.16 -0.69
CA GLN A 87 -42.04 -1.41 -0.49
C GLN A 87 -42.20 -2.87 -0.09
N LEU A 88 -42.40 -3.11 1.22
CA LEU A 88 -42.42 -4.44 1.79
C LEU A 88 -43.84 -4.91 2.08
N ASN A 89 -44.08 -6.20 1.91
CA ASN A 89 -45.28 -6.85 2.43
C ASN A 89 -45.19 -7.07 3.95
N SER A 90 -46.26 -7.57 4.57
CA SER A 90 -46.31 -7.77 6.02
C SER A 90 -45.31 -8.79 6.56
N ALA A 91 -44.96 -9.80 5.77
CA ALA A 91 -43.99 -10.81 6.19
C ALA A 91 -42.55 -10.27 6.10
N GLU A 92 -42.22 -9.61 5.00
CA GLU A 92 -40.92 -8.96 4.79
C GLU A 92 -40.66 -7.86 5.81
N LYS A 93 -41.70 -7.10 6.18
CA LYS A 93 -41.60 -6.07 7.21
C LYS A 93 -41.20 -6.65 8.57
N LYS A 94 -41.76 -7.81 8.95
CA LYS A 94 -41.35 -8.49 10.20
C LYS A 94 -39.88 -8.92 10.15
N MET A 95 -39.42 -9.47 9.03
CA MET A 95 -38.00 -9.83 8.86
C MET A 95 -37.08 -8.61 8.99
N GLN A 96 -37.50 -7.48 8.42
CA GLN A 96 -36.77 -6.23 8.56
C GLN A 96 -36.71 -5.79 10.03
N GLU A 97 -37.84 -5.76 10.74
CA GLU A 97 -37.93 -5.39 12.15
C GLU A 97 -37.07 -6.30 13.04
N GLU A 98 -37.15 -7.61 12.86
CA GLU A 98 -36.31 -8.60 13.56
C GLU A 98 -34.81 -8.37 13.32
N SER A 99 -34.43 -8.03 12.08
CA SER A 99 -33.02 -7.73 11.76
C SER A 99 -32.54 -6.47 12.46
N ILE A 100 -33.38 -5.43 12.56
CA ILE A 100 -33.06 -4.18 13.25
C ILE A 100 -32.93 -4.43 14.75
N GLU A 101 -33.83 -5.20 15.35
CA GLU A 101 -33.75 -5.54 16.78
C GLU A 101 -32.47 -6.32 17.11
N LYS A 102 -32.12 -7.31 16.28
CA LYS A 102 -30.96 -8.16 16.51
C LYS A 102 -29.62 -7.46 16.31
N TYR A 103 -29.52 -6.60 15.28
CA TYR A 103 -28.24 -6.04 14.85
C TYR A 103 -28.12 -4.52 15.08
N ALA A 104 -29.17 -3.86 15.59
CA ALA A 104 -29.29 -2.39 15.67
C ALA A 104 -29.10 -1.66 14.33
N ILE A 105 -29.15 -2.39 13.21
CA ILE A 105 -28.94 -1.92 11.84
C ILE A 105 -29.90 -2.68 10.93
N ASN A 106 -30.39 -2.04 9.87
CA ASN A 106 -31.27 -2.65 8.88
C ASN A 106 -30.49 -3.57 7.92
N ILE A 107 -30.14 -4.77 8.41
CA ILE A 107 -29.42 -5.77 7.62
C ILE A 107 -30.27 -6.27 6.45
N TYR A 108 -31.58 -6.42 6.65
CA TYR A 108 -32.50 -6.79 5.58
C TYR A 108 -32.39 -5.86 4.37
N LEU A 109 -32.35 -4.54 4.58
CA LEU A 109 -32.09 -3.59 3.50
C LEU A 109 -30.67 -3.70 2.95
N SER A 110 -29.67 -3.88 3.82
CA SER A 110 -28.27 -3.98 3.41
C SER A 110 -28.00 -5.17 2.47
N GLU A 111 -28.70 -6.28 2.65
CA GLU A 111 -28.60 -7.46 1.77
C GLU A 111 -29.10 -7.19 0.35
N GLN A 112 -30.00 -6.22 0.19
CA GLN A 112 -30.52 -5.79 -1.11
C GLN A 112 -29.64 -4.71 -1.78
N LEU A 113 -28.66 -4.16 -1.06
CA LEU A 113 -27.74 -3.14 -1.58
C LEU A 113 -26.51 -3.78 -2.22
N SER A 114 -25.99 -3.15 -3.28
CA SER A 114 -24.75 -3.59 -3.91
C SER A 114 -23.55 -3.42 -2.96
N LEU A 115 -22.76 -4.47 -2.80
CA LEU A 115 -21.47 -4.43 -2.09
C LEU A 115 -20.42 -3.57 -2.80
N HIS A 116 -20.64 -3.25 -4.08
CA HIS A 116 -19.72 -2.46 -4.91
C HIS A 116 -20.28 -1.08 -5.29
N ARG A 117 -21.32 -0.58 -4.59
CA ARG A 117 -21.94 0.72 -4.91
C ARG A 117 -20.94 1.88 -4.93
N HIS A 118 -21.24 2.88 -5.74
CA HIS A 118 -20.51 4.15 -5.75
C HIS A 118 -21.05 5.08 -4.67
N ILE A 119 -20.21 5.99 -4.21
CA ILE A 119 -20.55 7.03 -3.24
C ILE A 119 -20.24 8.37 -3.90
N GLN A 120 -21.15 9.33 -3.77
CA GLN A 120 -20.91 10.68 -4.24
C GLN A 120 -19.81 11.34 -3.40
N ASP A 121 -18.78 11.86 -4.06
CA ASP A 121 -17.71 12.60 -3.38
C ASP A 121 -18.18 14.01 -3.04
N ASN A 122 -18.42 14.24 -1.75
CA ASN A 122 -18.84 15.53 -1.20
C ASN A 122 -17.75 16.15 -0.32
N ARG A 123 -16.47 15.79 -0.52
CA ARG A 123 -15.35 16.41 0.20
C ARG A 123 -15.18 17.87 -0.26
N MET A 124 -14.57 18.71 0.59
CA MET A 124 -14.21 20.08 0.20
C MET A 124 -13.19 20.05 -0.94
N TYR A 125 -13.29 21.03 -1.85
CA TYR A 125 -12.24 21.25 -2.85
C TYR A 125 -10.97 21.74 -2.14
N GLU A 126 -9.83 21.26 -2.61
CA GLU A 126 -8.49 21.71 -2.18
C GLU A 126 -8.13 23.07 -2.80
#